data_AF-A0A818H3L9-F1
#
_entry.id   AF-A0A818H3L9-F1
#
_cell.length_a   1.000
_cell.length_b   1.000
_cell.length_c   1.000
_cell.angle_alpha   90.00
_cell.angle_beta   90.00
_cell.angle_gamma   90.00
#
_symmetry.space_group_name_H-M   'P 1'
#
loop_
_entity.id
_entity.type
_entity.pdbx_description
1 polymer ?
#
loop_
_entity_poly.entity_id
_entity_poly.type
_entity_poly.pdbx_seq_one_letter_code
_entity_poly.pdbx_strand_id
1 'polypeptide(L)'
;MQDVKEEVEKCQKKPRRALLNIEDYHRQAKETLQQMAYDYYNSGSDDQLTMIDNQQAFRRIKLRPRILIDVSSHLSVDSISCKIQLLNSTTTISFPCIIAPTAFHRLANSEHGELATVRAAVACSTIMCASTVATTRMELIADEHQRQIKDNYPESRSQLWYQLYVFKNRQYSENLIKRAEKCGYKALVITVDSCEVGNRESDVHNNFSLPNGIQVENLIDDNNVLAFTHPKAPYDPSFSWKDLDWIRSITSLPLILKGVMHPDDAREAVKHGVQGIIVSNHGGRQLDTSQSTIDALPDIVKAVADANHQIDIYVDGGIRRGTDILKSMALGAKAVLIGRPVLWGLAVDGEQAKEISFDTIVCFGDSNSDIGNVYKLSDSKWPIDPPYYRGRYSNGKIWIDKLGISNIIDYAYGGATTDNNLVRGSTIFNLTVPGVRQQIAMYKNTIHSRKINYHRTLYVIWIGQNDYYFNIALAFAPSIVVQSIVNGINDLIEIGAKNILIINLPPFEAYPATAVFNAHDLLKKLTLDHNNKLLNSVRLLQANHSKISFEIFDLYSLISNILMNTTAYGINSTDKCWDTPHYTVIPLCSTPDTYLFIDQFHFTTRVHQFIADAMRKFLIKWKGHFRFHRSIFSV
;
A
#
# COMPACT_ATOMS: atom_id res chain seq x y z
N MET A 1 -33.18 -23.23 -17.08
CA MET A 1 -33.18 -21.96 -16.30
C MET A 1 -32.33 -22.03 -15.04
N GLN A 2 -31.74 -23.20 -14.71
CA GLN A 2 -30.82 -23.38 -13.58
C GLN A 2 -29.35 -23.34 -14.04
N ASP A 3 -29.05 -23.79 -15.27
CA ASP A 3 -27.68 -23.82 -15.82
C ASP A 3 -27.08 -22.44 -16.17
N VAL A 4 -27.91 -21.41 -16.34
CA VAL A 4 -27.43 -20.04 -16.62
C VAL A 4 -27.02 -19.31 -15.33
N LYS A 5 -27.53 -19.74 -14.15
CA LYS A 5 -27.14 -19.15 -12.86
C LYS A 5 -25.76 -19.66 -12.39
N GLU A 6 -25.44 -20.93 -12.66
CA GLU A 6 -24.14 -21.51 -12.27
C GLU A 6 -22.95 -20.98 -13.10
N GLU A 7 -23.15 -20.63 -14.37
CA GLU A 7 -22.10 -19.97 -15.17
C GLU A 7 -21.90 -18.50 -14.78
N VAL A 8 -22.94 -17.82 -14.31
CA VAL A 8 -22.85 -16.42 -13.84
C VAL A 8 -22.17 -16.33 -12.47
N GLU A 9 -22.38 -17.29 -11.56
CA GLU A 9 -21.67 -17.36 -10.27
C GLU A 9 -20.20 -17.79 -10.41
N LYS A 10 -19.86 -18.67 -11.35
CA LYS A 10 -18.46 -19.03 -11.66
C LYS A 10 -17.63 -17.87 -12.23
N CYS A 11 -18.26 -16.79 -12.67
CA CYS A 11 -17.58 -15.58 -13.15
C CYS A 11 -17.25 -14.56 -12.04
N GLN A 12 -17.69 -14.78 -10.79
CA GLN A 12 -17.67 -13.77 -9.72
C GLN A 12 -16.54 -13.86 -8.68
N LYS A 13 -15.34 -14.35 -9.05
CA LYS A 13 -14.11 -14.02 -8.31
C LYS A 13 -12.89 -14.20 -9.22
N LYS A 14 -12.84 -13.39 -10.29
CA LYS A 14 -11.59 -13.20 -11.04
C LYS A 14 -10.50 -12.76 -10.04
N PRO A 15 -9.29 -13.33 -10.09
CA PRO A 15 -8.16 -12.82 -9.30
C PRO A 15 -8.03 -11.31 -9.57
N ARG A 16 -7.88 -10.50 -8.51
CA ARG A 16 -7.71 -9.03 -8.60
C ARG A 16 -6.60 -8.78 -9.62
N ARG A 17 -6.97 -8.31 -10.82
CA ARG A 17 -6.02 -8.01 -11.89
C ARG A 17 -5.08 -6.94 -11.36
N ALA A 18 -3.77 -7.08 -11.57
CA ALA A 18 -2.83 -6.03 -11.19
C ALA A 18 -3.31 -4.69 -11.76
N LEU A 19 -3.41 -3.67 -10.90
CA LEU A 19 -3.84 -2.33 -11.29
C LEU A 19 -2.62 -1.64 -11.93
N LEU A 20 -2.66 -1.45 -13.25
CA LEU A 20 -1.51 -1.01 -14.03
C LEU A 20 -1.44 0.50 -14.17
N ASN A 21 -2.58 1.19 -14.05
CA ASN A 21 -2.65 2.63 -14.25
C ASN A 21 -3.83 3.25 -13.49
N ILE A 22 -3.88 4.58 -13.42
CA ILE A 22 -4.92 5.33 -12.71
C ILE A 22 -6.35 4.95 -13.16
N GLU A 23 -6.57 4.60 -14.43
CA GLU A 23 -7.92 4.20 -14.89
C GLU A 23 -8.35 2.85 -14.32
N ASP A 24 -7.41 1.98 -13.96
CA ASP A 24 -7.72 0.73 -13.27
C ASP A 24 -8.19 1.02 -11.84
N TYR A 25 -7.53 1.98 -11.15
CA TYR A 25 -7.98 2.48 -9.85
C TYR A 25 -9.32 3.18 -9.92
N HIS A 26 -9.56 3.98 -10.96
CA HIS A 26 -10.85 4.63 -11.17
C HIS A 26 -11.99 3.61 -11.27
N ARG A 27 -11.82 2.59 -12.12
CA ARG A 27 -12.81 1.51 -12.28
C ARG A 27 -13.01 0.71 -11.00
N GLN A 28 -11.92 0.37 -10.31
CA GLN A 28 -12.00 -0.37 -9.05
C GLN A 28 -12.65 0.48 -7.94
N ALA A 29 -12.38 1.80 -7.90
CA ALA A 29 -12.98 2.70 -6.93
C ALA A 29 -14.50 2.81 -7.13
N LYS A 30 -14.98 2.78 -8.38
CA LYS A 30 -16.42 2.71 -8.67
C LYS A 30 -17.09 1.47 -8.07
N GLU A 31 -16.39 0.34 -8.04
CA GLU A 31 -16.90 -0.92 -7.44
C GLU A 31 -16.82 -0.92 -5.91
N THR A 32 -15.87 -0.16 -5.33
CA THR A 32 -15.62 -0.15 -3.88
C THR A 32 -16.43 0.91 -3.13
N LEU A 33 -16.61 2.09 -3.73
CA LEU A 33 -17.24 3.24 -3.09
C LEU A 33 -18.76 3.12 -3.05
N GLN A 34 -19.37 3.69 -2.03
CA GLN A 34 -20.81 3.97 -2.06
C GLN A 34 -21.12 4.94 -3.22
N GLN A 35 -22.24 4.72 -3.90
CA GLN A 35 -22.63 5.49 -5.10
C GLN A 35 -22.53 7.01 -4.88
N MET A 36 -23.10 7.51 -3.76
CA MET A 36 -23.05 8.92 -3.40
C MET A 36 -21.62 9.45 -3.27
N ALA A 37 -20.72 8.70 -2.61
CA ALA A 37 -19.33 9.09 -2.45
C ALA A 37 -18.56 9.05 -3.77
N TYR A 38 -18.79 8.01 -4.58
CA TYR A 38 -18.21 7.89 -5.92
C TYR A 38 -18.61 9.06 -6.81
N ASP A 39 -19.91 9.35 -6.90
CA ASP A 39 -20.43 10.42 -7.74
C ASP A 39 -19.97 11.80 -7.27
N TYR A 40 -19.93 12.04 -5.96
CA TYR A 40 -19.38 13.28 -5.40
C TYR A 40 -17.93 13.51 -5.82
N TYR A 41 -17.09 12.46 -5.81
CA TYR A 41 -15.70 12.57 -6.22
C TYR A 41 -15.53 12.64 -7.74
N ASN A 42 -16.33 11.87 -8.49
CA ASN A 42 -16.13 11.68 -9.91
C ASN A 42 -16.71 12.81 -10.77
N SER A 43 -17.85 13.38 -10.37
CA SER A 43 -18.61 14.35 -11.17
C SER A 43 -17.94 15.73 -11.32
N GLY A 44 -18.36 16.44 -12.38
CA GLY A 44 -18.16 17.87 -12.61
C GLY A 44 -19.45 18.69 -12.42
N SER A 45 -19.45 19.94 -12.84
CA SER A 45 -20.65 20.80 -12.92
C SER A 45 -21.42 20.58 -14.21
N ASP A 46 -22.74 20.81 -14.16
CA ASP A 46 -23.66 20.82 -15.29
C ASP A 46 -23.45 19.59 -16.19
N ASP A 47 -23.22 19.81 -17.50
CA ASP A 47 -23.00 18.76 -18.51
C ASP A 47 -21.60 18.13 -18.44
N GLN A 48 -20.75 18.59 -17.50
CA GLN A 48 -19.40 18.12 -17.23
C GLN A 48 -18.43 18.28 -18.42
N LEU A 49 -18.72 19.23 -19.32
CA LEU A 49 -17.95 19.47 -20.55
C LEU A 49 -16.49 19.83 -20.24
N THR A 50 -16.29 20.74 -19.29
CA THR A 50 -14.98 21.18 -18.80
C THR A 50 -14.21 20.02 -18.18
N MET A 51 -14.88 19.17 -17.40
CA MET A 51 -14.25 18.02 -16.76
C MET A 51 -13.71 17.04 -17.81
N ILE A 52 -14.50 16.78 -18.84
CA ILE A 52 -14.12 15.91 -19.97
C ILE A 52 -12.99 16.57 -20.77
N ASP A 53 -13.11 17.86 -21.12
CA ASP A 53 -12.11 18.55 -21.92
C ASP A 53 -10.76 18.65 -21.20
N ASN A 54 -10.75 18.88 -19.88
CA ASN A 54 -9.52 18.83 -19.06
C ASN A 54 -8.69 17.56 -19.31
N GLN A 55 -9.35 16.41 -19.48
CA GLN A 55 -8.66 15.15 -19.78
C GLN A 55 -8.30 15.03 -21.27
N GLN A 56 -9.18 15.48 -22.17
CA GLN A 56 -8.97 15.37 -23.61
C GLN A 56 -7.87 16.32 -24.12
N ALA A 57 -7.69 17.48 -23.49
CA ALA A 57 -6.73 18.50 -23.86
C ALA A 57 -5.29 18.00 -23.89
N PHE A 58 -4.90 17.19 -22.89
CA PHE A 58 -3.58 16.56 -22.88
C PHE A 58 -3.33 15.66 -24.10
N ARG A 59 -4.38 15.11 -24.74
CA ARG A 59 -4.24 14.27 -25.94
C ARG A 59 -3.93 15.09 -27.19
N ARG A 60 -4.28 16.39 -27.21
CA ARG A 60 -3.97 17.32 -28.31
C ARG A 60 -2.47 17.63 -28.38
N ILE A 61 -1.79 17.65 -27.23
CA ILE A 61 -0.36 17.92 -27.12
C ILE A 61 0.46 16.65 -27.38
N LYS A 62 1.44 16.71 -28.29
CA LYS A 62 2.33 15.60 -28.66
C LYS A 62 3.76 15.87 -28.22
N LEU A 63 4.42 14.85 -27.67
CA LEU A 63 5.84 14.89 -27.34
C LEU A 63 6.66 14.58 -28.60
N ARG A 64 7.71 15.36 -28.86
CA ARG A 64 8.67 15.10 -29.94
C ARG A 64 9.90 14.40 -29.35
N PRO A 65 10.09 13.09 -29.55
CA PRO A 65 11.26 12.40 -28.99
C PRO A 65 12.54 12.94 -29.63
N ARG A 66 13.57 13.10 -28.82
CA ARG A 66 14.92 13.44 -29.29
C ARG A 66 15.72 12.15 -29.42
N ILE A 67 16.45 12.01 -30.53
CA ILE A 67 17.30 10.86 -30.82
C ILE A 67 18.78 11.20 -30.58
N LEU A 68 19.64 10.17 -30.47
CA LEU A 68 21.09 10.31 -30.28
C LEU A 68 21.50 11.13 -29.03
N ILE A 69 20.69 11.08 -27.98
CA ILE A 69 21.04 11.60 -26.65
C ILE A 69 21.47 10.43 -25.79
N ASP A 70 22.65 10.52 -25.18
CA ASP A 70 23.09 9.55 -24.19
C ASP A 70 22.23 9.65 -22.93
N VAL A 71 21.41 8.62 -22.72
CA VAL A 71 20.55 8.46 -21.54
C VAL A 71 20.97 7.23 -20.72
N SER A 72 22.19 6.74 -20.92
CA SER A 72 22.71 5.53 -20.25
C SER A 72 22.71 5.64 -18.72
N SER A 73 22.90 6.85 -18.18
CA SER A 73 22.76 7.17 -16.75
C SER A 73 21.30 7.21 -16.24
N HIS A 74 20.31 7.13 -17.14
CA HIS A 74 18.88 7.34 -16.86
C HIS A 74 18.01 6.12 -17.24
N LEU A 75 18.62 4.95 -17.43
CA LEU A 75 17.91 3.73 -17.84
C LEU A 75 17.08 3.08 -16.73
N SER A 76 17.29 3.48 -15.47
CA SER A 76 16.50 3.02 -14.34
C SER A 76 15.74 4.17 -13.71
N VAL A 77 14.51 3.93 -13.25
CA VAL A 77 13.72 4.94 -12.54
C VAL A 77 14.45 5.45 -11.27
N ASP A 78 15.32 4.62 -10.69
CA ASP A 78 16.06 4.97 -9.48
C ASP A 78 17.33 5.81 -9.78
N SER A 79 17.76 5.91 -11.04
CA SER A 79 18.87 6.76 -11.49
C SER A 79 18.44 8.09 -12.13
N ILE A 80 17.13 8.33 -12.26
CA ILE A 80 16.57 9.61 -12.70
C ILE A 80 16.23 10.44 -11.46
N SER A 81 16.86 11.61 -11.32
CA SER A 81 16.44 12.60 -10.32
C SER A 81 15.30 13.45 -10.89
N CYS A 82 14.08 13.20 -10.43
CA CYS A 82 12.92 14.08 -10.67
C CYS A 82 12.78 15.20 -9.62
N LYS A 83 13.78 15.37 -8.76
CA LYS A 83 13.77 16.33 -7.66
C LYS A 83 13.60 17.75 -8.18
N ILE A 84 12.67 18.50 -7.59
CA ILE A 84 12.44 19.91 -7.92
C ILE A 84 12.46 20.78 -6.66
N GLN A 85 12.72 22.07 -6.87
CA GLN A 85 12.72 23.10 -5.84
C GLN A 85 11.53 24.04 -6.05
N LEU A 86 10.74 24.28 -5.01
CA LEU A 86 9.54 25.12 -5.02
C LEU A 86 9.69 26.31 -4.05
N LEU A 87 8.80 27.29 -4.20
CA LEU A 87 8.70 28.50 -3.37
C LEU A 87 10.06 29.18 -3.20
N ASN A 88 10.67 29.55 -4.34
CA ASN A 88 12.00 30.17 -4.38
C ASN A 88 13.07 29.35 -3.65
N SER A 89 13.07 28.03 -3.88
CA SER A 89 14.04 27.05 -3.39
C SER A 89 14.02 26.77 -1.88
N THR A 90 13.00 27.25 -1.18
CA THR A 90 12.77 26.93 0.23
C THR A 90 12.16 25.54 0.43
N THR A 91 11.54 24.99 -0.62
CA THR A 91 10.85 23.71 -0.58
C THR A 91 11.44 22.76 -1.61
N THR A 92 11.58 21.49 -1.27
CA THR A 92 12.19 20.49 -2.15
C THR A 92 11.42 19.19 -2.07
N ILE A 93 10.93 18.71 -3.20
CA ILE A 93 10.20 17.43 -3.29
C ILE A 93 10.87 16.48 -4.28
N SER A 94 10.59 15.19 -4.15
CA SER A 94 11.31 14.14 -4.89
C SER A 94 10.89 13.99 -6.35
N PHE A 95 9.72 14.49 -6.71
CA PHE A 95 9.15 14.48 -8.06
C PHE A 95 8.07 15.58 -8.20
N PRO A 96 7.76 16.07 -9.41
CA PRO A 96 6.97 17.29 -9.65
C PRO A 96 5.45 17.09 -9.51
N CYS A 97 5.00 16.45 -8.44
CA CYS A 97 3.60 16.12 -8.22
C CYS A 97 3.23 16.30 -6.76
N ILE A 98 2.22 17.13 -6.50
CA ILE A 98 1.68 17.49 -5.19
C ILE A 98 0.30 16.87 -5.05
N ILE A 99 -0.10 16.46 -3.84
CA ILE A 99 -1.48 16.03 -3.60
C ILE A 99 -2.36 17.28 -3.49
N ALA A 100 -3.34 17.38 -4.39
CA ALA A 100 -4.28 18.50 -4.45
C ALA A 100 -5.17 18.55 -3.20
N PRO A 101 -5.65 19.75 -2.80
CA PRO A 101 -6.64 19.84 -1.74
C PRO A 101 -7.96 19.24 -2.21
N THR A 102 -8.30 18.08 -1.65
CA THR A 102 -9.58 17.40 -1.86
C THR A 102 -10.33 17.27 -0.55
N ALA A 103 -11.66 17.41 -0.60
CA ALA A 103 -12.51 17.35 0.58
C ALA A 103 -12.86 15.91 0.97
N PHE A 104 -13.20 15.72 2.25
CA PHE A 104 -13.91 14.55 2.77
C PHE A 104 -13.26 13.19 2.50
N HIS A 105 -11.99 12.99 2.81
CA HIS A 105 -11.29 11.73 2.48
C HIS A 105 -11.88 10.52 3.21
N ARG A 106 -12.60 10.72 4.33
CA ARG A 106 -13.31 9.64 5.04
C ARG A 106 -14.49 9.05 4.26
N LEU A 107 -14.96 9.68 3.18
CA LEU A 107 -15.90 9.02 2.26
C LEU A 107 -15.21 7.96 1.39
N ALA A 108 -13.91 8.11 1.12
CA ALA A 108 -13.11 7.12 0.42
C ALA A 108 -12.60 6.01 1.35
N ASN A 109 -12.18 6.39 2.56
CA ASN A 109 -11.71 5.47 3.57
C ASN A 109 -12.16 5.95 4.96
N SER A 110 -13.24 5.36 5.48
CA SER A 110 -13.90 5.80 6.72
C SER A 110 -13.03 5.71 7.96
N GLU A 111 -12.06 4.79 7.97
CA GLU A 111 -11.17 4.51 9.11
C GLU A 111 -10.04 5.53 9.23
N HIS A 112 -9.44 5.95 8.11
CA HIS A 112 -8.22 6.75 8.13
C HIS A 112 -8.28 8.06 7.34
N GLY A 113 -9.11 8.16 6.30
CA GLY A 113 -9.30 9.37 5.49
C GLY A 113 -8.00 10.12 5.16
N GLU A 114 -7.91 11.38 5.61
CA GLU A 114 -6.75 12.25 5.38
C GLU A 114 -5.46 11.72 6.04
N LEU A 115 -5.54 10.96 7.13
CA LEU A 115 -4.37 10.35 7.79
C LEU A 115 -3.68 9.34 6.86
N ALA A 116 -4.46 8.52 6.14
CA ALA A 116 -3.87 7.63 5.13
C ALA A 116 -3.20 8.40 3.99
N THR A 117 -3.78 9.54 3.61
CA THR A 117 -3.23 10.38 2.54
C THR A 117 -1.92 11.05 2.97
N VAL A 118 -1.83 11.56 4.20
CA VAL A 118 -0.60 12.20 4.68
C VAL A 118 0.53 11.19 4.87
N ARG A 119 0.21 9.96 5.31
CA ARG A 119 1.16 8.84 5.33
C ARG A 119 1.73 8.56 3.94
N ALA A 120 0.87 8.56 2.92
CA ALA A 120 1.28 8.39 1.53
C ALA A 120 2.18 9.55 1.03
N ALA A 121 1.83 10.79 1.38
CA ALA A 121 2.62 11.97 1.03
C ALA A 121 4.03 11.92 1.63
N VAL A 122 4.15 11.52 2.91
CA VAL A 122 5.43 11.33 3.60
C VAL A 122 6.24 10.23 2.94
N ALA A 123 5.63 9.06 2.68
CA ALA A 123 6.33 7.95 2.03
C ALA A 123 6.84 8.30 0.62
N CYS A 124 6.06 9.10 -0.14
CA CYS A 124 6.45 9.56 -1.47
C CYS A 124 7.36 10.79 -1.45
N SER A 125 7.64 11.36 -0.26
CA SER A 125 8.48 12.55 -0.11
C SER A 125 7.98 13.71 -1.01
N THR A 126 6.67 13.95 -0.92
CA THR A 126 5.96 15.02 -1.62
C THR A 126 5.07 15.84 -0.67
N ILE A 127 4.46 16.90 -1.18
CA ILE A 127 3.57 17.78 -0.43
C ILE A 127 2.14 17.23 -0.43
N MET A 128 1.51 17.26 0.75
CA MET A 128 0.05 17.20 0.85
C MET A 128 -0.53 18.59 1.07
N CYS A 129 -1.40 19.04 0.16
CA CYS A 129 -2.21 20.22 0.39
C CYS A 129 -3.52 19.81 1.10
N ALA A 130 -3.63 20.08 2.40
CA ALA A 130 -4.80 19.72 3.19
C ALA A 130 -5.95 20.72 2.97
N SER A 131 -7.18 20.23 2.79
CA SER A 131 -8.34 21.09 2.57
C SER A 131 -8.87 21.71 3.86
N THR A 132 -9.43 22.93 3.77
CA THR A 132 -10.27 23.51 4.83
C THR A 132 -11.43 22.57 5.19
N VAL A 133 -12.03 21.91 4.21
CA VAL A 133 -13.19 21.01 4.40
C VAL A 133 -12.77 19.54 4.51
N ALA A 134 -11.72 19.28 5.30
CA ALA A 134 -11.26 17.93 5.62
C ALA A 134 -12.14 17.25 6.69
N THR A 135 -12.22 15.92 6.62
CA THR A 135 -12.90 15.07 7.62
C THR A 135 -12.01 14.65 8.78
N THR A 136 -10.82 15.23 8.84
CA THR A 136 -9.81 15.06 9.90
C THR A 136 -9.26 16.43 10.24
N ARG A 137 -9.08 16.74 11.53
CA ARG A 137 -8.52 18.03 11.98
C ARG A 137 -7.10 18.24 11.45
N MET A 138 -6.77 19.47 11.06
CA MET A 138 -5.46 19.84 10.53
C MET A 138 -4.31 19.54 11.49
N GLU A 139 -4.57 19.64 12.80
CA GLU A 139 -3.62 19.30 13.87
C GLU A 139 -3.26 17.81 13.81
N LEU A 140 -4.26 16.92 13.69
CA LEU A 140 -4.03 15.48 13.63
C LEU A 140 -3.29 15.07 12.34
N ILE A 141 -3.57 15.76 11.23
CA ILE A 141 -2.84 15.57 9.98
C ILE A 141 -1.36 15.97 10.16
N ALA A 142 -1.09 17.09 10.84
CA ALA A 142 0.26 17.56 11.10
C ALA A 142 1.03 16.66 12.08
N ASP A 143 0.40 16.21 13.15
CA ASP A 143 0.99 15.28 14.11
C ASP A 143 1.34 13.95 13.44
N GLU A 144 0.43 13.41 12.62
CA GLU A 144 0.67 12.19 11.87
C GLU A 144 1.80 12.37 10.84
N HIS A 145 1.85 13.51 10.14
CA HIS A 145 2.95 13.84 9.23
C HIS A 145 4.30 13.81 9.92
N GLN A 146 4.43 14.51 11.06
CA GLN A 146 5.66 14.56 11.84
C GLN A 146 6.05 13.18 12.38
N ARG A 147 5.07 12.42 12.88
CA ARG A 147 5.28 11.06 13.36
C ARG A 147 5.79 10.14 12.26
N GLN A 148 5.23 10.21 11.05
CA GLN A 148 5.68 9.40 9.92
C GLN A 148 7.10 9.75 9.47
N ILE A 149 7.46 11.03 9.45
CA ILE A 149 8.84 11.44 9.17
C ILE A 149 9.78 10.89 10.24
N LYS A 150 9.45 11.08 11.52
CA LYS A 150 10.29 10.65 12.63
C LYS A 150 10.48 9.13 12.70
N ASP A 151 9.38 8.38 12.60
CA ASP A 151 9.38 6.96 12.95
C ASP A 151 9.66 6.05 11.74
N ASN A 152 9.21 6.47 10.54
CA ASN A 152 9.18 5.60 9.35
C ASN A 152 10.02 6.12 8.18
N TYR A 153 10.11 7.45 7.98
CA TYR A 153 10.76 8.05 6.81
C TYR A 153 11.61 9.31 7.17
N PRO A 154 12.71 9.16 7.92
CA PRO A 154 13.51 10.30 8.40
C PRO A 154 14.16 11.12 7.27
N GLU A 155 14.36 10.51 6.10
CA GLU A 155 14.89 11.17 4.89
C GLU A 155 13.80 11.83 4.02
N SER A 156 12.52 11.71 4.41
CA SER A 156 11.43 12.30 3.65
C SER A 156 11.48 13.81 3.74
N ARG A 157 11.36 14.46 2.58
CA ARG A 157 11.27 15.92 2.43
C ARG A 157 9.82 16.39 2.27
N SER A 158 8.87 15.52 2.65
CA SER A 158 7.45 15.85 2.60
C SER A 158 7.13 17.09 3.43
N GLN A 159 6.21 17.90 2.94
CA GLN A 159 5.70 19.07 3.65
C GLN A 159 4.18 19.11 3.57
N LEU A 160 3.58 19.98 4.39
CA LEU A 160 2.15 20.25 4.36
C LEU A 160 1.88 21.66 3.87
N TRP A 161 0.96 21.80 2.93
CA TRP A 161 0.34 23.07 2.57
C TRP A 161 -1.11 23.07 3.04
N TYR A 162 -1.65 24.23 3.39
CA TYR A 162 -3.02 24.34 3.87
C TYR A 162 -3.85 25.12 2.86
N GLN A 163 -4.92 24.53 2.37
CA GLN A 163 -5.86 25.19 1.49
C GLN A 163 -6.94 25.90 2.31
N LEU A 164 -7.12 27.20 2.06
CA LEU A 164 -8.07 28.08 2.72
C LEU A 164 -9.26 28.38 1.79
N TYR A 165 -10.48 28.17 2.30
CA TYR A 165 -11.66 28.89 1.84
C TYR A 165 -11.89 30.10 2.73
N VAL A 166 -12.21 31.25 2.12
CA VAL A 166 -12.46 32.48 2.87
C VAL A 166 -13.95 32.57 3.21
N PHE A 167 -14.25 32.69 4.50
CA PHE A 167 -15.60 32.76 5.03
C PHE A 167 -16.04 34.21 5.22
N LYS A 168 -17.36 34.47 5.11
CA LYS A 168 -17.93 35.82 5.35
C LYS A 168 -17.51 36.39 6.71
N ASN A 169 -17.56 35.56 7.75
CA ASN A 169 -16.97 35.92 9.03
C ASN A 169 -15.46 35.66 8.99
N ARG A 170 -14.70 36.75 8.86
CA ARG A 170 -13.24 36.73 8.71
C ARG A 170 -12.50 36.18 9.92
N GLN A 171 -13.11 36.18 11.11
CA GLN A 171 -12.52 35.58 12.30
C GLN A 171 -12.28 34.07 12.12
N TYR A 172 -13.16 33.35 11.42
CA TYR A 172 -12.95 31.92 11.15
C TYR A 172 -11.74 31.69 10.26
N SER A 173 -11.62 32.49 9.19
CA SER A 173 -10.48 32.42 8.27
C SER A 173 -9.18 32.74 9.00
N GLU A 174 -9.16 33.78 9.83
CA GLU A 174 -8.01 34.16 10.66
C GLU A 174 -7.62 33.05 11.65
N ASN A 175 -8.59 32.43 12.32
CA ASN A 175 -8.35 31.35 13.26
C ASN A 175 -7.75 30.11 12.56
N LEU A 176 -8.25 29.76 11.37
CA LEU A 176 -7.71 28.64 10.58
C LEU A 176 -6.28 28.92 10.11
N ILE A 177 -5.99 30.16 9.66
CA ILE A 177 -4.64 30.59 9.27
C ILE A 177 -3.66 30.43 10.46
N LYS A 178 -4.01 30.98 11.63
CA LYS A 178 -3.18 30.88 12.84
C LYS A 178 -2.94 29.43 13.27
N ARG A 179 -3.97 28.58 13.18
CA ARG A 179 -3.85 27.15 13.48
C ARG A 179 -2.93 26.43 12.49
N ALA A 180 -3.05 26.70 11.20
CA ALA A 180 -2.19 26.12 10.18
C ALA A 180 -0.72 26.52 10.38
N GLU A 181 -0.44 27.79 10.67
CA GLU A 181 0.90 28.27 11.01
C GLU A 181 1.47 27.55 12.24
N LYS A 182 0.68 27.47 13.32
CA LYS A 182 1.07 26.79 14.56
C LYS A 182 1.38 25.32 14.35
N CYS A 183 0.64 24.64 13.47
CA CYS A 183 0.85 23.23 13.12
C CYS A 183 2.06 23.02 12.18
N GLY A 184 2.72 24.09 11.72
CA GLY A 184 3.93 24.00 10.90
C GLY A 184 3.67 23.78 9.40
N TYR A 185 2.45 24.05 8.92
CA TYR A 185 2.18 24.12 7.48
C TYR A 185 3.08 25.17 6.81
N LYS A 186 3.46 24.95 5.56
CA LYS A 186 4.54 25.70 4.86
C LYS A 186 4.06 26.68 3.81
N ALA A 187 2.78 26.63 3.43
CA ALA A 187 2.16 27.59 2.52
C ALA A 187 0.65 27.61 2.71
N LEU A 188 0.02 28.73 2.34
CA LEU A 188 -1.43 28.90 2.26
C LEU A 188 -1.87 28.91 0.80
N VAL A 189 -2.71 27.95 0.44
CA VAL A 189 -3.34 27.86 -0.87
C VAL A 189 -4.73 28.48 -0.80
N ILE A 190 -4.89 29.68 -1.33
CA ILE A 190 -6.16 30.42 -1.29
C ILE A 190 -6.98 30.03 -2.52
N THR A 191 -8.09 29.33 -2.31
CA THR A 191 -8.97 28.92 -3.41
C THR A 191 -9.95 30.05 -3.74
N VAL A 192 -9.90 30.54 -4.98
CA VAL A 192 -10.70 31.69 -5.44
C VAL A 192 -11.73 31.33 -6.53
N ASP A 193 -11.78 30.07 -6.97
CA ASP A 193 -12.71 29.59 -8.01
C ASP A 193 -14.06 29.06 -7.46
N SER A 194 -14.31 29.20 -6.16
CA SER A 194 -15.48 28.65 -5.46
C SER A 194 -16.28 29.69 -4.67
N CYS A 195 -16.43 30.91 -5.20
CA CYS A 195 -17.28 31.94 -4.59
C CYS A 195 -18.74 31.48 -4.43
N GLU A 196 -19.21 30.65 -5.37
CA GLU A 196 -20.44 29.87 -5.29
C GLU A 196 -20.09 28.41 -5.61
N VAL A 197 -20.86 27.46 -5.07
CA VAL A 197 -20.64 26.03 -5.37
C VAL A 197 -21.19 25.73 -6.76
N GLY A 198 -20.37 25.09 -7.61
CA GLY A 198 -20.80 24.68 -8.95
C GLY A 198 -22.03 23.77 -8.92
N ASN A 199 -22.85 23.83 -9.98
CA ASN A 199 -24.07 23.04 -10.10
C ASN A 199 -23.74 21.56 -10.40
N ARG A 200 -23.48 20.78 -9.35
CA ARG A 200 -23.12 19.36 -9.46
C ARG A 200 -24.38 18.50 -9.43
N GLU A 201 -24.94 18.20 -10.60
CA GLU A 201 -26.21 17.47 -10.73
C GLU A 201 -26.20 16.11 -10.02
N SER A 202 -25.07 15.39 -10.04
CA SER A 202 -24.95 14.10 -9.34
C SER A 202 -25.09 14.24 -7.82
N ASP A 203 -24.67 15.36 -7.23
CA ASP A 203 -24.86 15.61 -5.80
C ASP A 203 -26.33 15.91 -5.48
N VAL A 204 -27.04 16.58 -6.38
CA VAL A 204 -28.47 16.84 -6.26
C VAL A 204 -29.27 15.53 -6.38
N HIS A 205 -28.98 14.71 -7.39
CA HIS A 205 -29.63 13.41 -7.58
C HIS A 205 -29.43 12.46 -6.41
N ASN A 206 -28.24 12.47 -5.81
CA ASN A 206 -27.91 11.63 -4.67
C ASN A 206 -28.33 12.22 -3.31
N ASN A 207 -28.92 13.43 -3.28
CA ASN A 207 -29.18 14.20 -2.06
C ASN A 207 -27.95 14.24 -1.14
N PHE A 208 -26.81 14.63 -1.69
CA PHE A 208 -25.51 14.52 -1.02
C PHE A 208 -25.51 15.14 0.38
N SER A 209 -25.14 14.32 1.37
CA SER A 209 -24.89 14.70 2.75
C SER A 209 -23.77 13.83 3.33
N LEU A 210 -23.00 14.37 4.28
CA LEU A 210 -22.01 13.56 4.98
C LEU A 210 -22.71 12.49 5.86
N PRO A 211 -22.25 11.22 5.86
CA PRO A 211 -22.79 10.18 6.72
C PRO A 211 -22.62 10.50 8.22
N ASN A 212 -23.47 9.91 9.06
CA ASN A 212 -23.38 10.06 10.52
C ASN A 212 -21.98 9.74 11.04
N GLY A 213 -21.41 10.63 11.87
CA GLY A 213 -20.06 10.49 12.43
C GLY A 213 -18.93 10.96 11.49
N ILE A 214 -19.28 11.54 10.34
CA ILE A 214 -18.35 12.22 9.42
C ILE A 214 -18.80 13.67 9.27
N GLN A 215 -17.88 14.61 9.46
CA GLN A 215 -18.16 16.04 9.45
C GLN A 215 -16.88 16.83 9.09
N VAL A 216 -17.01 18.14 8.89
CA VAL A 216 -15.85 19.01 8.66
C VAL A 216 -15.16 19.36 9.97
N GLU A 217 -14.17 18.56 10.32
CA GLU A 217 -13.48 18.62 11.60
C GLU A 217 -12.73 19.95 11.85
N ASN A 218 -12.26 20.61 10.79
CA ASN A 218 -11.55 21.89 10.92
C ASN A 218 -12.45 23.05 11.37
N LEU A 219 -13.76 22.99 11.08
CA LEU A 219 -14.72 24.06 11.36
C LEU A 219 -15.44 23.88 12.71
N ILE A 220 -15.05 22.87 13.48
CA ILE A 220 -15.58 22.61 14.82
C ILE A 220 -14.72 23.36 15.84
N ASP A 221 -15.28 24.40 16.45
CA ASP A 221 -14.73 25.04 17.65
C ASP A 221 -15.39 24.49 18.93
N ASP A 222 -14.86 24.91 20.09
CA ASP A 222 -15.35 24.48 21.42
C ASP A 222 -16.82 24.85 21.69
N ASN A 223 -17.42 25.72 20.86
CA ASN A 223 -18.81 26.17 20.95
C ASN A 223 -19.71 25.56 19.85
N ASN A 224 -19.21 24.63 19.02
CA ASN A 224 -19.95 23.91 17.97
C ASN A 224 -20.71 24.81 16.96
N VAL A 225 -20.22 26.02 16.68
CA VAL A 225 -21.02 27.05 15.98
C VAL A 225 -21.24 26.77 14.48
N LEU A 226 -20.44 25.89 13.85
CA LEU A 226 -20.49 25.62 12.40
C LEU A 226 -20.52 24.14 12.04
N ALA A 227 -21.09 23.25 12.86
CA ALA A 227 -21.19 21.81 12.55
C ALA A 227 -21.73 21.58 11.12
N PHE A 228 -20.81 21.28 10.19
CA PHE A 228 -21.06 21.41 8.77
C PHE A 228 -21.33 20.03 8.16
N THR A 229 -22.60 19.75 7.88
CA THR A 229 -23.06 18.45 7.33
C THR A 229 -23.50 18.53 5.87
N HIS A 230 -23.66 19.74 5.31
CA HIS A 230 -24.12 19.98 3.94
C HIS A 230 -23.17 20.89 3.15
N PRO A 231 -22.88 20.62 1.86
CA PRO A 231 -21.78 21.27 1.10
C PRO A 231 -21.95 22.76 0.75
N LYS A 232 -23.05 23.44 1.10
CA LYS A 232 -23.25 24.88 0.83
C LYS A 232 -22.62 25.72 1.93
N ALA A 233 -21.30 25.87 1.90
CA ALA A 233 -20.61 26.62 2.95
C ALA A 233 -20.83 28.11 2.76
N PRO A 234 -20.85 28.91 3.84
CA PRO A 234 -20.97 30.36 3.74
C PRO A 234 -19.62 30.98 3.34
N TYR A 235 -19.07 30.54 2.20
CA TYR A 235 -17.94 31.20 1.56
C TYR A 235 -18.32 32.65 1.27
N ASP A 236 -17.32 33.53 1.27
CA ASP A 236 -17.55 34.95 1.03
C ASP A 236 -17.55 35.24 -0.49
N PRO A 237 -18.72 35.45 -1.12
CA PRO A 237 -18.76 35.79 -2.55
C PRO A 237 -18.24 37.20 -2.82
N SER A 238 -18.02 38.02 -1.77
CA SER A 238 -17.45 39.37 -1.88
C SER A 238 -15.93 39.39 -1.77
N PHE A 239 -15.28 38.23 -1.60
CA PHE A 239 -13.82 38.15 -1.55
C PHE A 239 -13.19 38.70 -2.83
N SER A 240 -12.24 39.61 -2.67
CA SER A 240 -11.66 40.40 -3.74
C SER A 240 -10.14 40.52 -3.59
N TRP A 241 -9.48 41.12 -4.59
CA TRP A 241 -8.05 41.43 -4.54
C TRP A 241 -7.61 42.22 -3.30
N LYS A 242 -8.48 43.10 -2.76
CA LYS A 242 -8.20 43.88 -1.53
C LYS A 242 -8.08 42.99 -0.29
N ASP A 243 -8.81 41.89 -0.26
CA ASP A 243 -8.80 40.95 0.86
C ASP A 243 -7.52 40.12 0.90
N LEU A 244 -6.82 39.98 -0.22
CA LEU A 244 -5.54 39.29 -0.29
C LEU A 244 -4.45 40.03 0.50
N ASP A 245 -4.47 41.37 0.47
CA ASP A 245 -3.57 42.19 1.27
C ASP A 245 -3.84 42.02 2.78
N TRP A 246 -5.11 41.86 3.17
CA TRP A 246 -5.48 41.53 4.55
C TRP A 246 -4.93 40.16 4.96
N ILE A 247 -5.12 39.10 4.15
CA ILE A 247 -4.59 37.77 4.46
C ILE A 247 -3.07 37.83 4.66
N ARG A 248 -2.36 38.53 3.76
CA ARG A 248 -0.91 38.73 3.86
C ARG A 248 -0.50 39.47 5.14
N SER A 249 -1.34 40.34 5.68
CA SER A 249 -1.05 41.07 6.93
C SER A 249 -1.12 40.21 8.19
N ILE A 250 -1.79 39.05 8.12
CA ILE A 250 -2.05 38.18 9.29
C ILE A 250 -1.31 36.84 9.25
N THR A 251 -0.45 36.62 8.25
CA THR A 251 0.35 35.40 8.11
C THR A 251 1.72 35.68 7.51
N SER A 252 2.69 34.87 7.89
CA SER A 252 4.03 34.81 7.30
C SER A 252 4.17 33.73 6.23
N LEU A 253 3.16 32.88 6.04
CA LEU A 253 3.20 31.80 5.08
C LEU A 253 3.16 32.34 3.64
N PRO A 254 3.91 31.73 2.71
CA PRO A 254 3.75 31.97 1.29
C PRO A 254 2.31 31.80 0.84
N LEU A 255 1.79 32.77 0.08
CA LEU A 255 0.45 32.74 -0.48
C LEU A 255 0.50 32.18 -1.90
N ILE A 256 -0.34 31.19 -2.16
CA ILE A 256 -0.51 30.57 -3.48
C ILE A 256 -1.97 30.72 -3.88
N LEU A 257 -2.26 31.40 -5.00
CA LEU A 257 -3.63 31.54 -5.49
C LEU A 257 -4.03 30.33 -6.34
N LYS A 258 -5.12 29.64 -5.97
CA LYS A 258 -5.66 28.51 -6.72
C LYS A 258 -6.98 28.89 -7.39
N GLY A 259 -7.10 28.58 -8.68
CA GLY A 259 -8.31 28.85 -9.46
C GLY A 259 -8.10 29.87 -10.58
N VAL A 260 -6.85 30.25 -10.86
CA VAL A 260 -6.54 31.30 -11.83
C VAL A 260 -6.55 30.71 -13.24
N MET A 261 -7.45 31.19 -14.09
CA MET A 261 -7.61 30.72 -15.48
C MET A 261 -7.38 31.81 -16.52
N HIS A 262 -7.37 33.09 -16.12
CA HIS A 262 -7.20 34.22 -17.03
C HIS A 262 -5.83 34.91 -16.86
N PRO A 263 -5.14 35.30 -17.94
CA PRO A 263 -3.83 35.96 -17.87
C PRO A 263 -3.85 37.28 -17.08
N ASP A 264 -4.94 38.05 -17.15
CA ASP A 264 -5.04 39.32 -16.40
C ASP A 264 -5.08 39.09 -14.88
N ASP A 265 -5.77 38.03 -14.43
CA ASP A 265 -5.79 37.65 -13.02
C ASP A 265 -4.41 37.19 -12.55
N ALA A 266 -3.63 36.54 -13.43
CA ALA A 266 -2.25 36.19 -13.11
C ALA A 266 -1.35 37.43 -12.95
N ARG A 267 -1.53 38.46 -13.80
CA ARG A 267 -0.83 39.74 -13.64
C ARG A 267 -1.22 40.43 -12.35
N GLU A 268 -2.51 40.41 -12.00
CA GLU A 268 -3.00 41.02 -10.77
C GLU A 268 -2.49 40.30 -9.53
N ALA A 269 -2.49 38.96 -9.53
CA ALA A 269 -1.92 38.16 -8.44
C ALA A 269 -0.44 38.50 -8.18
N VAL A 270 0.36 38.71 -9.25
CA VAL A 270 1.76 39.15 -9.12
C VAL A 270 1.87 40.51 -8.43
N LYS A 271 1.01 41.49 -8.77
CA LYS A 271 1.00 42.81 -8.12
C LYS A 271 0.69 42.71 -6.61
N HIS A 272 -0.13 41.75 -6.23
CA HIS A 272 -0.44 41.46 -4.82
C HIS A 272 0.61 40.59 -4.11
N GLY A 273 1.75 40.30 -4.75
CA GLY A 273 2.91 39.70 -4.09
C GLY A 273 2.69 38.27 -3.61
N VAL A 274 1.89 37.49 -4.34
CA VAL A 274 1.79 36.03 -4.12
C VAL A 274 3.12 35.34 -4.46
N GLN A 275 3.35 34.14 -3.92
CA GLN A 275 4.55 33.35 -4.21
C GLN A 275 4.29 32.24 -5.23
N GLY A 276 3.02 31.97 -5.54
CA GLY A 276 2.66 31.08 -6.64
C GLY A 276 1.22 31.18 -7.10
N ILE A 277 0.97 30.57 -8.26
CA ILE A 277 -0.34 30.43 -8.88
C ILE A 277 -0.58 28.96 -9.21
N ILE A 278 -1.77 28.45 -8.92
CA ILE A 278 -2.24 27.15 -9.41
C ILE A 278 -3.32 27.41 -10.47
N VAL A 279 -2.97 27.11 -11.73
CA VAL A 279 -3.90 27.10 -12.86
C VAL A 279 -4.88 25.95 -12.65
N SER A 280 -6.13 26.28 -12.38
CA SER A 280 -7.14 25.33 -11.93
C SER A 280 -8.54 25.82 -12.29
N ASN A 281 -9.39 24.92 -12.75
CA ASN A 281 -10.84 25.10 -12.85
C ASN A 281 -11.56 24.14 -11.89
N HIS A 282 -10.91 23.84 -10.76
CA HIS A 282 -11.39 22.90 -9.75
C HIS A 282 -11.65 21.48 -10.27
N GLY A 283 -10.96 21.08 -11.33
CA GLY A 283 -11.20 19.80 -12.00
C GLY A 283 -12.56 19.71 -12.70
N GLY A 284 -13.07 20.85 -13.19
CA GLY A 284 -14.36 20.97 -13.89
C GLY A 284 -15.58 20.90 -12.96
N ARG A 285 -15.44 21.33 -11.70
CA ARG A 285 -16.47 21.22 -10.65
C ARG A 285 -17.11 22.56 -10.26
N GLN A 286 -16.76 23.62 -10.97
CA GLN A 286 -17.19 24.99 -10.69
C GLN A 286 -17.92 25.55 -11.91
N LEU A 287 -17.28 26.35 -12.75
CA LEU A 287 -17.86 26.85 -14.00
C LEU A 287 -17.73 25.80 -15.10
N ASP A 288 -18.85 25.28 -15.62
CA ASP A 288 -18.81 24.45 -16.83
C ASP A 288 -18.68 25.30 -18.11
N THR A 289 -18.34 24.67 -19.24
CA THR A 289 -17.93 25.32 -20.51
C THR A 289 -16.66 26.17 -20.43
N SER A 290 -15.90 26.05 -19.35
CA SER A 290 -14.61 26.72 -19.17
C SER A 290 -13.50 26.06 -20.00
N GLN A 291 -12.45 26.82 -20.30
CA GLN A 291 -11.25 26.33 -20.95
C GLN A 291 -10.58 25.23 -20.10
N SER A 292 -9.92 24.26 -20.76
CA SER A 292 -9.07 23.30 -20.05
C SER A 292 -7.88 23.98 -19.38
N THR A 293 -7.46 23.47 -18.22
CA THR A 293 -6.34 24.06 -17.46
C THR A 293 -5.02 24.01 -18.21
N ILE A 294 -4.79 22.96 -19.01
CA ILE A 294 -3.55 22.81 -19.78
C ILE A 294 -3.50 23.76 -20.99
N ASP A 295 -4.66 24.15 -21.55
CA ASP A 295 -4.72 25.14 -22.62
C ASP A 295 -4.60 26.58 -22.08
N ALA A 296 -5.07 26.84 -20.85
CA ALA A 296 -4.89 28.14 -20.19
C ALA A 296 -3.45 28.37 -19.70
N LEU A 297 -2.72 27.31 -19.36
CA LEU A 297 -1.39 27.37 -18.75
C LEU A 297 -0.38 28.25 -19.51
N PRO A 298 -0.21 28.16 -20.85
CA PRO A 298 0.78 28.97 -21.57
C PRO A 298 0.55 30.49 -21.47
N ASP A 299 -0.71 30.92 -21.49
CA ASP A 299 -1.06 32.35 -21.40
C ASP A 299 -0.80 32.89 -19.99
N ILE A 300 -1.06 32.07 -18.96
CA ILE A 300 -0.71 32.39 -17.56
C ILE A 300 0.81 32.50 -17.41
N VAL A 301 1.57 31.52 -17.93
CA VAL A 301 3.03 31.52 -17.88
C VAL A 301 3.61 32.77 -18.55
N LYS A 302 3.08 33.14 -19.72
CA LYS A 302 3.46 34.37 -20.41
C LYS A 302 3.12 35.61 -19.57
N ALA A 303 1.92 35.70 -19.02
CA ALA A 303 1.47 36.84 -18.24
C ALA A 303 2.35 37.10 -17.00
N VAL A 304 2.77 36.03 -16.31
CA VAL A 304 3.69 36.10 -15.18
C VAL A 304 5.10 36.50 -15.61
N ALA A 305 5.60 35.92 -16.71
CA ALA A 305 6.93 36.25 -17.24
C ALA A 305 7.04 37.74 -17.64
N ASP A 306 6.01 38.26 -18.32
CA ASP A 306 5.90 39.67 -18.71
C ASP A 306 5.88 40.61 -17.49
N ALA A 307 5.40 40.16 -16.34
CA ALA A 307 5.39 40.94 -15.09
C ALA A 307 6.77 40.98 -14.40
N ASN A 308 7.80 40.33 -14.98
CA ASN A 308 9.18 40.26 -14.50
C ASN A 308 9.31 39.88 -13.01
N HIS A 309 8.46 38.95 -12.56
CA HIS A 309 8.47 38.42 -11.20
C HIS A 309 8.73 36.92 -11.22
N GLN A 310 9.49 36.42 -10.25
CA GLN A 310 9.74 34.99 -10.09
C GLN A 310 8.77 34.41 -9.05
N ILE A 311 7.57 34.06 -9.50
CA ILE A 311 6.65 33.20 -8.75
C ILE A 311 6.61 31.81 -9.36
N ASP A 312 6.24 30.81 -8.56
CA ASP A 312 6.02 29.46 -9.07
C ASP A 312 4.64 29.34 -9.72
N ILE A 313 4.57 28.65 -10.86
CA ILE A 313 3.31 28.31 -11.52
C ILE A 313 3.09 26.80 -11.40
N TYR A 314 1.91 26.41 -10.96
CA TYR A 314 1.46 25.04 -10.84
C TYR A 314 0.21 24.83 -11.67
N VAL A 315 -0.17 23.58 -11.93
CA VAL A 315 -1.40 23.26 -12.65
C VAL A 315 -2.06 22.01 -12.11
N ASP A 316 -3.39 22.00 -12.08
CA ASP A 316 -4.19 20.80 -11.79
C ASP A 316 -5.26 20.57 -12.87
N GLY A 317 -6.09 19.54 -12.71
CA GLY A 317 -7.17 19.22 -13.66
C GLY A 317 -6.74 18.23 -14.74
N GLY A 318 -7.51 17.14 -14.91
CA GLY A 318 -7.35 16.21 -16.05
C GLY A 318 -6.13 15.27 -16.06
N ILE A 319 -5.09 15.50 -15.25
CA ILE A 319 -3.82 14.73 -15.28
C ILE A 319 -4.02 13.25 -14.87
N ARG A 320 -3.57 12.31 -15.71
CA ARG A 320 -3.71 10.85 -15.49
C ARG A 320 -2.50 10.01 -15.89
N ARG A 321 -1.53 10.58 -16.62
CA ARG A 321 -0.32 9.91 -17.13
C ARG A 321 0.91 10.80 -16.95
N GLY A 322 2.10 10.23 -16.87
CA GLY A 322 3.35 10.99 -16.65
C GLY A 322 3.71 11.85 -17.81
N THR A 323 3.28 11.44 -19.00
CA THR A 323 3.30 12.31 -20.17
C THR A 323 2.49 13.58 -19.96
N ASP A 324 1.43 13.58 -19.15
CA ASP A 324 0.65 14.78 -18.83
C ASP A 324 1.45 15.69 -17.91
N ILE A 325 2.15 15.12 -16.90
CA ILE A 325 3.09 15.86 -16.04
C ILE A 325 4.20 16.50 -16.87
N LEU A 326 4.84 15.71 -17.75
CA LEU A 326 5.91 16.18 -18.64
C LEU A 326 5.42 17.31 -19.57
N LYS A 327 4.19 17.20 -20.11
CA LYS A 327 3.59 18.25 -20.94
C LYS A 327 3.36 19.52 -20.12
N SER A 328 2.78 19.41 -18.93
CA SER A 328 2.56 20.56 -18.04
C SER A 328 3.88 21.27 -17.71
N MET A 329 4.93 20.50 -17.40
CA MET A 329 6.25 21.07 -17.13
C MET A 329 6.87 21.74 -18.35
N ALA A 330 6.76 21.12 -19.52
CA ALA A 330 7.26 21.70 -20.78
C ALA A 330 6.53 23.00 -21.16
N LEU A 331 5.28 23.17 -20.70
CA LEU A 331 4.49 24.38 -20.90
C LEU A 331 4.70 25.44 -19.80
N GLY A 332 5.57 25.20 -18.83
CA GLY A 332 6.00 26.20 -17.84
C GLY A 332 5.49 25.98 -16.41
N ALA A 333 4.73 24.91 -16.14
CA ALA A 333 4.42 24.56 -14.75
C ALA A 333 5.65 23.97 -14.04
N LYS A 334 5.82 24.29 -12.76
CA LYS A 334 6.90 23.78 -11.91
C LYS A 334 6.55 22.44 -11.27
N ALA A 335 5.28 22.25 -10.94
CA ALA A 335 4.72 20.99 -10.45
C ALA A 335 3.25 20.90 -10.83
N VAL A 336 2.70 19.69 -10.80
CA VAL A 336 1.27 19.45 -10.95
C VAL A 336 0.62 19.08 -9.61
N LEU A 337 -0.69 19.31 -9.47
CA LEU A 337 -1.46 18.79 -8.34
C LEU A 337 -2.43 17.69 -8.79
N ILE A 338 -2.52 16.61 -8.02
CA ILE A 338 -3.37 15.45 -8.32
C ILE A 338 -4.49 15.30 -7.28
N GLY A 339 -5.74 15.34 -7.74
CA GLY A 339 -6.95 15.20 -6.92
C GLY A 339 -7.58 13.81 -7.01
N ARG A 340 -8.61 13.64 -7.86
CA ARG A 340 -9.40 12.39 -7.99
C ARG A 340 -8.59 11.08 -7.97
N PRO A 341 -7.45 10.94 -8.69
CA PRO A 341 -6.64 9.71 -8.62
C PRO A 341 -6.18 9.31 -7.21
N VAL A 342 -5.89 10.29 -6.34
CA VAL A 342 -5.51 10.05 -4.94
C VAL A 342 -6.71 9.49 -4.17
N LEU A 343 -7.91 10.03 -4.39
CA LEU A 343 -9.14 9.55 -3.75
C LEU A 343 -9.53 8.15 -4.22
N TRP A 344 -9.37 7.85 -5.51
CA TRP A 344 -9.59 6.51 -6.05
C TRP A 344 -8.59 5.51 -5.47
N GLY A 345 -7.31 5.88 -5.39
CA GLY A 345 -6.29 5.07 -4.73
C GLY A 345 -6.60 4.81 -3.25
N LEU A 346 -7.00 5.86 -2.54
CA LEU A 346 -7.41 5.79 -1.13
C LEU A 346 -8.62 4.86 -0.93
N ALA A 347 -9.58 4.87 -1.85
CA ALA A 347 -10.74 3.99 -1.79
C ALA A 347 -10.39 2.52 -2.01
N VAL A 348 -9.48 2.24 -2.95
CA VAL A 348 -9.18 0.87 -3.40
C VAL A 348 -8.23 0.14 -2.46
N ASP A 349 -7.19 0.83 -1.98
CA ASP A 349 -6.11 0.23 -1.18
C ASP A 349 -5.87 0.97 0.15
N GLY A 350 -6.59 2.05 0.48
CA GLY A 350 -6.37 2.79 1.74
C GLY A 350 -4.95 3.39 1.82
N GLU A 351 -4.28 3.22 2.97
CA GLU A 351 -2.84 3.48 3.08
C GLU A 351 -1.97 2.36 2.48
N GLN A 352 -2.57 1.24 2.09
CA GLN A 352 -1.92 0.00 1.63
C GLN A 352 -1.59 -0.01 0.15
N ALA A 353 -1.47 1.16 -0.47
CA ALA A 353 -0.61 1.31 -1.65
C ALA A 353 0.88 1.12 -1.25
N LYS A 354 1.20 0.13 -0.42
CA LYS A 354 2.54 -0.30 0.00
C LYS A 354 2.75 -1.71 -0.52
N GLU A 355 3.70 -1.88 -1.42
CA GLU A 355 4.14 -3.21 -1.84
C GLU A 355 5.13 -3.79 -0.83
N ILE A 356 5.14 -5.11 -0.73
CA ILE A 356 6.30 -5.82 -0.20
C ILE A 356 7.52 -5.34 -0.99
N SER A 357 8.55 -4.85 -0.31
CA SER A 357 9.73 -4.29 -0.96
C SER A 357 10.66 -5.30 -1.60
N PHE A 358 10.53 -6.55 -1.18
CA PHE A 358 11.22 -7.69 -1.76
C PHE A 358 10.54 -8.07 -3.07
N ASP A 359 11.30 -8.09 -4.16
CA ASP A 359 10.83 -8.61 -5.46
C ASP A 359 11.16 -10.10 -5.63
N THR A 360 12.05 -10.62 -4.78
CA THR A 360 12.52 -12.00 -4.80
C THR A 360 12.40 -12.61 -3.42
N ILE A 361 11.85 -13.83 -3.36
CA ILE A 361 11.85 -14.67 -2.16
C ILE A 361 12.60 -15.97 -2.47
N VAL A 362 13.52 -16.35 -1.59
CA VAL A 362 14.19 -17.66 -1.61
C VAL A 362 13.70 -18.43 -0.41
N CYS A 363 12.98 -19.53 -0.64
CA CYS A 363 12.32 -20.26 0.44
C CYS A 363 12.98 -21.62 0.68
N PHE A 364 13.27 -21.90 1.94
CA PHE A 364 13.79 -23.16 2.45
C PHE A 364 12.82 -23.69 3.51
N GLY A 365 12.56 -25.00 3.49
CA GLY A 365 11.60 -25.58 4.41
C GLY A 365 11.04 -26.92 3.95
N ASP A 366 9.85 -27.22 4.44
CA ASP A 366 9.15 -28.48 4.22
C ASP A 366 7.89 -28.34 3.35
N SER A 367 6.92 -29.23 3.56
CA SER A 367 5.68 -29.33 2.80
C SER A 367 4.78 -28.11 2.88
N ASN A 368 4.86 -27.29 3.94
CA ASN A 368 4.08 -26.05 4.02
C ASN A 368 4.63 -24.94 3.12
N SER A 369 5.83 -25.12 2.55
CA SER A 369 6.51 -24.15 1.68
C SER A 369 6.86 -24.71 0.29
N ASP A 370 6.83 -26.03 0.11
CA ASP A 370 7.08 -26.71 -1.17
C ASP A 370 6.00 -26.38 -2.22
N ILE A 371 6.42 -25.78 -3.36
CA ILE A 371 5.53 -25.43 -4.48
C ILE A 371 5.61 -26.44 -5.66
N GLY A 372 6.23 -27.60 -5.45
CA GLY A 372 6.23 -28.74 -6.38
C GLY A 372 7.56 -29.46 -6.56
N ASN A 373 8.53 -29.26 -5.66
CA ASN A 373 9.83 -29.93 -5.69
C ASN A 373 9.72 -31.44 -5.41
N VAL A 374 8.94 -31.87 -4.41
CA VAL A 374 8.68 -33.31 -4.22
C VAL A 374 7.83 -33.90 -5.35
N TYR A 375 6.92 -33.11 -5.93
CA TYR A 375 6.16 -33.53 -7.11
C TYR A 375 7.06 -33.84 -8.30
N LYS A 376 8.07 -33.00 -8.56
CA LYS A 376 9.08 -33.29 -9.58
C LYS A 376 9.94 -34.49 -9.20
N LEU A 377 10.40 -34.58 -7.94
CA LEU A 377 11.27 -35.66 -7.47
C LEU A 377 10.58 -37.05 -7.52
N SER A 378 9.26 -37.08 -7.38
CA SER A 378 8.46 -38.30 -7.42
C SER A 378 7.95 -38.67 -8.83
N ASP A 379 8.49 -38.07 -9.88
CA ASP A 379 8.00 -38.21 -11.26
C ASP A 379 6.50 -37.91 -11.39
N SER A 380 6.06 -36.80 -10.79
CA SER A 380 4.68 -36.33 -10.80
C SER A 380 3.67 -37.23 -10.09
N LYS A 381 4.13 -38.05 -9.13
CA LYS A 381 3.28 -39.01 -8.39
C LYS A 381 2.85 -38.54 -7.01
N TRP A 382 3.56 -37.62 -6.38
CA TRP A 382 3.30 -37.17 -5.01
C TRP A 382 3.68 -35.72 -4.76
N PRO A 383 2.84 -34.89 -4.12
CA PRO A 383 1.49 -35.18 -3.62
C PRO A 383 0.46 -35.41 -4.74
N ILE A 384 -0.54 -36.27 -4.49
CA ILE A 384 -1.60 -36.64 -5.45
C ILE A 384 -2.67 -35.53 -5.54
N ASP A 385 -2.95 -35.06 -6.76
CA ASP A 385 -3.99 -34.09 -7.06
C ASP A 385 -5.20 -34.79 -7.70
N PRO A 386 -6.41 -34.76 -7.10
CA PRO A 386 -6.81 -34.22 -5.78
C PRO A 386 -6.53 -35.18 -4.60
N PRO A 387 -6.53 -34.70 -3.33
CA PRO A 387 -6.99 -33.38 -2.88
C PRO A 387 -5.92 -32.30 -2.83
N TYR A 388 -4.66 -32.64 -3.09
CA TYR A 388 -3.58 -31.67 -3.17
C TYR A 388 -3.64 -30.90 -4.49
N TYR A 389 -2.96 -29.76 -4.59
CA TYR A 389 -3.07 -28.88 -5.75
C TYR A 389 -1.72 -28.72 -6.44
N ARG A 390 -1.58 -29.33 -7.62
CA ARG A 390 -0.42 -29.17 -8.52
C ARG A 390 0.93 -29.25 -7.79
N GLY A 391 1.10 -30.29 -6.98
CA GLY A 391 2.33 -30.54 -6.22
C GLY A 391 2.47 -29.80 -4.89
N ARG A 392 1.47 -29.03 -4.44
CA ARG A 392 1.44 -28.41 -3.10
C ARG A 392 0.66 -29.26 -2.12
N TYR A 393 1.11 -29.34 -0.88
CA TYR A 393 0.44 -30.05 0.21
C TYR A 393 -0.80 -29.32 0.76
N SER A 394 -1.63 -28.77 -0.12
CA SER A 394 -2.88 -28.08 0.23
C SER A 394 -3.91 -28.24 -0.89
N ASN A 395 -5.19 -28.01 -0.60
CA ASN A 395 -6.29 -28.03 -1.60
C ASN A 395 -6.30 -26.83 -2.55
N GLY A 396 -5.18 -26.09 -2.63
CA GLY A 396 -5.02 -24.93 -3.47
C GLY A 396 -3.60 -24.36 -3.35
N LYS A 397 -3.44 -23.11 -3.79
CA LYS A 397 -2.21 -22.34 -3.60
C LYS A 397 -1.86 -22.22 -2.11
N ILE A 398 -0.58 -22.20 -1.79
CA ILE A 398 -0.10 -22.02 -0.40
C ILE A 398 0.31 -20.56 -0.15
N TRP A 399 0.75 -20.25 1.06
CA TRP A 399 0.99 -18.87 1.52
C TRP A 399 1.97 -18.11 0.60
N ILE A 400 3.04 -18.78 0.14
CA ILE A 400 4.08 -18.16 -0.68
C ILE A 400 3.55 -17.73 -2.06
N ASP A 401 2.68 -18.53 -2.69
CA ASP A 401 2.02 -18.20 -3.95
C ASP A 401 1.09 -16.98 -3.83
N LYS A 402 0.63 -16.70 -2.60
CA LYS A 402 -0.39 -15.70 -2.28
C LYS A 402 0.24 -14.39 -1.78
N LEU A 403 1.56 -14.27 -1.67
CA LEU A 403 2.22 -13.04 -1.21
C LEU A 403 2.21 -11.92 -2.26
N GLY A 404 2.16 -12.25 -3.55
CA GLY A 404 2.27 -11.26 -4.62
C GLY A 404 3.70 -10.80 -4.90
N ILE A 405 4.71 -11.59 -4.50
CA ILE A 405 6.12 -11.37 -4.85
C ILE A 405 6.40 -11.99 -6.23
N SER A 406 7.03 -11.21 -7.11
CA SER A 406 7.19 -11.55 -8.53
C SER A 406 8.09 -12.77 -8.79
N ASN A 407 9.15 -12.94 -8.00
CA ASN A 407 10.16 -13.98 -8.22
C ASN A 407 10.27 -14.92 -7.01
N ILE A 408 9.70 -16.12 -7.11
CA ILE A 408 9.76 -17.16 -6.08
C ILE A 408 10.80 -18.19 -6.47
N ILE A 409 11.83 -18.34 -5.64
CA ILE A 409 12.88 -19.34 -5.78
C ILE A 409 12.67 -20.38 -4.67
N ASP A 410 12.12 -21.52 -5.05
CA ASP A 410 11.76 -22.59 -4.11
C ASP A 410 12.84 -23.66 -3.98
N TYR A 411 13.32 -23.85 -2.77
CA TYR A 411 14.19 -24.94 -2.35
C TYR A 411 13.56 -25.82 -1.26
N ALA A 412 12.30 -25.57 -0.88
CA ALA A 412 11.60 -26.38 0.12
C ALA A 412 11.20 -27.74 -0.48
N TYR A 413 11.19 -28.79 0.36
CA TYR A 413 10.80 -30.14 -0.03
C TYR A 413 9.90 -30.74 1.05
N GLY A 414 8.72 -31.23 0.67
CA GLY A 414 7.86 -32.00 1.57
C GLY A 414 8.59 -33.12 2.31
N GLY A 415 8.48 -33.14 3.65
CA GLY A 415 9.15 -34.11 4.51
C GLY A 415 10.61 -33.77 4.88
N ALA A 416 11.09 -32.58 4.53
CA ALA A 416 12.41 -32.11 4.95
C ALA A 416 12.48 -31.88 6.48
N THR A 417 13.68 -32.04 7.02
CA THR A 417 14.06 -31.71 8.40
C THR A 417 15.05 -30.54 8.41
N THR A 418 15.52 -30.11 9.58
CA THR A 418 16.53 -29.05 9.66
C THR A 418 17.87 -29.43 9.01
N ASP A 419 18.31 -30.68 9.20
CA ASP A 419 19.54 -31.24 8.62
C ASP A 419 19.44 -32.76 8.53
N ASN A 420 19.72 -33.32 7.34
CA ASN A 420 19.75 -34.77 7.13
C ASN A 420 20.84 -35.50 7.94
N ASN A 421 21.89 -34.79 8.38
CA ASN A 421 22.89 -35.36 9.28
C ASN A 421 22.39 -35.48 10.73
N LEU A 422 21.35 -34.74 11.10
CA LEU A 422 20.71 -34.79 12.41
C LEU A 422 19.53 -35.75 12.40
N VAL A 423 18.55 -35.51 11.53
CA VAL A 423 17.40 -36.38 11.28
C VAL A 423 17.19 -36.44 9.78
N ARG A 424 17.20 -37.64 9.19
CA ARG A 424 17.02 -37.79 7.74
C ARG A 424 15.58 -37.47 7.34
N GLY A 425 15.40 -36.45 6.49
CA GLY A 425 14.11 -36.10 5.89
C GLY A 425 13.66 -37.14 4.86
N SER A 426 12.37 -37.45 4.85
CA SER A 426 11.78 -38.39 3.90
C SER A 426 10.30 -38.12 3.64
N THR A 427 9.79 -38.58 2.50
CA THR A 427 8.36 -38.57 2.17
C THR A 427 7.68 -39.88 2.59
N ILE A 428 6.35 -39.96 2.41
CA ILE A 428 5.55 -41.15 2.73
C ILE A 428 5.97 -42.42 1.96
N PHE A 429 6.75 -42.30 0.89
CA PHE A 429 7.26 -43.43 0.10
C PHE A 429 8.73 -43.76 0.41
N ASN A 430 9.27 -43.33 1.55
CA ASN A 430 10.68 -43.43 1.92
C ASN A 430 11.66 -42.75 0.94
N LEU A 431 11.15 -41.89 0.06
CA LEU A 431 11.98 -41.05 -0.80
C LEU A 431 12.72 -40.04 0.07
N THR A 432 14.05 -40.07 0.02
CA THR A 432 14.88 -39.11 0.78
C THR A 432 14.83 -37.75 0.14
N VAL A 433 14.64 -36.72 0.96
CA VAL A 433 14.59 -35.32 0.53
C VAL A 433 15.68 -34.51 1.24
N PRO A 434 16.18 -33.41 0.66
CA PRO A 434 17.19 -32.59 1.31
C PRO A 434 16.62 -31.85 2.52
N GLY A 435 17.30 -31.94 3.67
CA GLY A 435 17.05 -31.07 4.82
C GLY A 435 17.48 -29.62 4.54
N VAL A 436 17.06 -28.66 5.35
CA VAL A 436 17.29 -27.21 5.09
C VAL A 436 18.77 -26.87 4.89
N ARG A 437 19.69 -27.46 5.68
CA ARG A 437 21.13 -27.31 5.48
C ARG A 437 21.59 -27.74 4.07
N GLN A 438 21.05 -28.85 3.56
CA GLN A 438 21.34 -29.32 2.20
C GLN A 438 20.66 -28.43 1.14
N GLN A 439 19.44 -27.95 1.39
CA GLN A 439 18.73 -27.02 0.50
C GLN A 439 19.52 -25.70 0.33
N ILE A 440 20.09 -25.16 1.41
CA ILE A 440 20.94 -23.96 1.36
C ILE A 440 22.23 -24.24 0.58
N ALA A 441 22.84 -25.42 0.76
CA ALA A 441 24.00 -25.83 -0.05
C ALA A 441 23.66 -25.94 -1.55
N MET A 442 22.49 -26.48 -1.90
CA MET A 442 22.00 -26.50 -3.29
C MET A 442 21.83 -25.08 -3.85
N TYR A 443 21.28 -24.15 -3.06
CA TYR A 443 21.18 -22.75 -3.46
C TYR A 443 22.56 -22.11 -3.68
N LYS A 444 23.52 -22.31 -2.77
CA LYS A 444 24.90 -21.85 -2.90
C LYS A 444 25.56 -22.29 -4.22
N ASN A 445 25.29 -23.53 -4.65
CA ASN A 445 25.83 -24.07 -5.89
C ASN A 445 25.23 -23.44 -7.16
N THR A 446 24.04 -22.86 -7.08
CA THR A 446 23.37 -22.26 -8.24
C THR A 446 23.46 -20.72 -8.27
N ILE A 447 23.88 -20.09 -7.17
CA ILE A 447 23.79 -18.62 -7.01
C ILE A 447 24.61 -17.84 -8.04
N HIS A 448 25.79 -18.33 -8.43
CA HIS A 448 26.68 -17.67 -9.39
C HIS A 448 26.08 -17.54 -10.80
N SER A 449 25.08 -18.37 -11.13
CA SER A 449 24.34 -18.27 -12.39
C SER A 449 23.24 -17.21 -12.37
N ARG A 450 23.00 -16.55 -11.22
CA ARG A 450 21.86 -15.65 -11.00
C ARG A 450 22.36 -14.24 -10.64
N LYS A 451 21.81 -13.21 -11.29
CA LYS A 451 21.98 -11.81 -10.86
C LYS A 451 21.01 -11.53 -9.70
N ILE A 452 21.46 -11.72 -8.46
CA ILE A 452 20.62 -11.52 -7.27
C ILE A 452 20.94 -10.17 -6.61
N ASN A 453 19.89 -9.39 -6.35
CA ASN A 453 20.00 -8.21 -5.51
C ASN A 453 19.72 -8.60 -4.05
N TYR A 454 20.77 -8.80 -3.26
CA TYR A 454 20.67 -9.23 -1.87
C TYR A 454 19.84 -8.28 -0.98
N HIS A 455 19.79 -6.98 -1.29
CA HIS A 455 18.97 -6.02 -0.56
C HIS A 455 17.47 -6.18 -0.84
N ARG A 456 17.11 -6.70 -2.01
CA ARG A 456 15.71 -6.91 -2.43
C ARG A 456 15.27 -8.38 -2.37
N THR A 457 16.12 -9.24 -1.84
CA THR A 457 15.85 -10.66 -1.68
C THR A 457 15.51 -10.97 -0.24
N LEU A 458 14.39 -11.64 -0.04
CA LEU A 458 13.96 -12.19 1.23
C LEU A 458 14.31 -13.68 1.31
N TYR A 459 15.12 -14.06 2.29
CA TYR A 459 15.45 -15.46 2.57
C TYR A 459 14.53 -15.97 3.67
N VAL A 460 13.76 -17.03 3.42
CA VAL A 460 12.81 -17.58 4.39
C VAL A 460 13.17 -18.99 4.80
N ILE A 461 13.16 -19.24 6.11
CA ILE A 461 13.26 -20.59 6.69
C ILE A 461 11.98 -20.87 7.49
N TRP A 462 11.28 -21.96 7.12
CA TRP A 462 10.18 -22.51 7.90
C TRP A 462 10.33 -24.03 8.03
N ILE A 463 10.72 -24.50 9.22
CA ILE A 463 11.10 -25.89 9.45
C ILE A 463 11.04 -26.26 10.94
N GLY A 464 11.06 -27.57 11.25
CA GLY A 464 11.38 -28.10 12.58
C GLY A 464 10.41 -29.15 13.11
N GLN A 465 9.17 -29.18 12.62
CA GLN A 465 8.15 -30.15 13.08
C GLN A 465 8.57 -31.60 12.75
N ASN A 466 9.09 -31.82 11.54
CA ASN A 466 9.51 -33.14 11.07
C ASN A 466 10.66 -33.73 11.88
N ASP A 467 11.56 -32.91 12.44
CA ASP A 467 12.66 -33.37 13.30
C ASP A 467 12.12 -34.09 14.56
N TYR A 468 11.06 -33.56 15.16
CA TYR A 468 10.40 -34.17 16.31
C TYR A 468 9.52 -35.34 15.92
N TYR A 469 8.87 -35.27 14.76
CA TYR A 469 8.00 -36.34 14.27
C TYR A 469 8.80 -37.60 13.90
N PHE A 470 9.93 -37.45 13.20
CA PHE A 470 10.78 -38.58 12.80
C PHE A 470 11.72 -39.06 13.91
N ASN A 471 12.02 -38.23 14.90
CA ASN A 471 12.81 -38.63 16.06
C ASN A 471 12.25 -38.04 17.35
N ILE A 472 11.32 -38.78 17.96
CA ILE A 472 10.61 -38.37 19.18
C ILE A 472 11.55 -38.09 20.36
N ALA A 473 12.76 -38.67 20.39
CA ALA A 473 13.72 -38.39 21.46
C ALA A 473 14.15 -36.91 21.48
N LEU A 474 14.10 -36.22 20.33
CA LEU A 474 14.41 -34.78 20.22
C LEU A 474 13.34 -33.90 20.87
N ALA A 475 12.13 -34.41 21.14
CA ALA A 475 11.10 -33.68 21.88
C ALA A 475 11.58 -33.27 23.29
N PHE A 476 12.57 -33.98 23.84
CA PHE A 476 13.18 -33.67 25.14
C PHE A 476 14.41 -32.76 25.05
N ALA A 477 14.88 -32.43 23.84
CA ALA A 477 16.03 -31.56 23.61
C ALA A 477 15.81 -30.57 22.44
N PRO A 478 14.85 -29.61 22.54
CA PRO A 478 14.55 -28.69 21.45
C PRO A 478 15.71 -27.80 21.03
N SER A 479 16.68 -27.58 21.92
CA SER A 479 17.91 -26.85 21.65
C SER A 479 18.72 -27.43 20.49
N ILE A 480 18.69 -28.75 20.27
CA ILE A 480 19.43 -29.40 19.18
C ILE A 480 18.85 -28.98 17.83
N VAL A 481 17.52 -28.99 17.69
CA VAL A 481 16.81 -28.59 16.47
C VAL A 481 16.97 -27.09 16.22
N VAL A 482 16.81 -26.26 17.26
CA VAL A 482 17.02 -24.80 17.15
C VAL A 482 18.46 -24.49 16.74
N GLN A 483 19.46 -25.20 17.28
CA GLN A 483 20.86 -25.01 16.89
C GLN A 483 21.08 -25.38 15.41
N SER A 484 20.42 -26.41 14.91
CA SER A 484 20.46 -26.78 13.49
C SER A 484 19.89 -25.66 12.59
N ILE A 485 18.78 -25.03 13.00
CA ILE A 485 18.22 -23.86 12.32
C ILE A 485 19.21 -22.68 12.33
N VAL A 486 19.82 -22.39 13.49
CA VAL A 486 20.85 -21.34 13.62
C VAL A 486 22.04 -21.60 12.69
N ASN A 487 22.48 -22.85 12.59
CA ASN A 487 23.54 -23.23 11.67
C ASN A 487 23.12 -22.96 10.21
N GLY A 488 21.87 -23.25 9.82
CA GLY A 488 21.35 -22.89 8.50
C GLY A 488 21.31 -21.37 8.26
N ILE A 489 20.93 -20.58 9.27
CA ILE A 489 20.98 -19.11 9.19
C ILE A 489 22.42 -18.63 8.95
N ASN A 490 23.41 -19.21 9.64
CA ASN A 490 24.82 -18.89 9.45
C ASN A 490 25.30 -19.21 8.02
N ASP A 491 24.86 -20.34 7.43
CA ASP A 491 25.16 -20.64 6.02
C ASP A 491 24.62 -19.56 5.08
N LEU A 492 23.42 -19.03 5.33
CA LEU A 492 22.85 -17.93 4.53
C LEU A 492 23.64 -16.63 4.70
N ILE A 493 24.13 -16.35 5.91
CA ILE A 493 25.01 -15.21 6.18
C ILE A 493 26.30 -15.33 5.37
N GLU A 494 26.91 -16.51 5.31
CA GLU A 494 28.11 -16.77 4.49
C GLU A 494 27.86 -16.57 3.00
N ILE A 495 26.65 -16.84 2.52
CA ILE A 495 26.22 -16.62 1.13
C ILE A 495 25.95 -15.12 0.85
N GLY A 496 25.91 -14.28 1.89
CA GLY A 496 25.71 -12.84 1.78
C GLY A 496 24.27 -12.37 1.93
N ALA A 497 23.38 -13.21 2.46
CA ALA A 497 21.99 -12.84 2.73
C ALA A 497 21.88 -11.59 3.63
N LYS A 498 20.94 -10.69 3.30
CA LYS A 498 20.72 -9.43 4.03
C LYS A 498 19.40 -9.36 4.78
N ASN A 499 18.38 -10.07 4.33
CA ASN A 499 17.05 -10.09 4.94
C ASN A 499 16.64 -11.55 5.16
N ILE A 500 16.63 -11.99 6.42
CA ILE A 500 16.36 -13.38 6.79
C ILE A 500 15.10 -13.41 7.67
N LEU A 501 14.07 -14.09 7.19
CA LEU A 501 12.82 -14.34 7.90
C LEU A 501 12.78 -15.78 8.39
N ILE A 502 12.44 -15.94 9.65
CA ILE A 502 12.23 -17.23 10.26
C ILE A 502 10.75 -17.33 10.65
N ILE A 503 10.09 -18.42 10.27
CA ILE A 503 8.72 -18.70 10.70
C ILE A 503 8.80 -19.68 11.86
N ASN A 504 8.24 -19.29 13.02
CA ASN A 504 8.24 -20.16 14.20
C ASN A 504 7.26 -21.33 14.04
N LEU A 505 7.33 -22.31 14.94
CA LEU A 505 6.44 -23.47 14.88
C LEU A 505 5.00 -23.03 15.14
N PRO A 506 4.03 -23.47 14.32
CA PRO A 506 2.61 -23.35 14.66
C PRO A 506 2.29 -24.22 15.89
N PRO A 507 1.08 -24.12 16.48
CA PRO A 507 0.66 -24.96 17.61
C PRO A 507 0.63 -26.43 17.20
N PHE A 508 1.74 -27.13 17.39
CA PHE A 508 1.94 -28.49 16.90
C PHE A 508 1.03 -29.48 17.64
N GLU A 509 0.69 -29.17 18.90
CA GLU A 509 -0.26 -29.92 19.71
C GLU A 509 -1.68 -29.97 19.13
N ALA A 510 -2.03 -29.04 18.23
CA ALA A 510 -3.35 -28.94 17.61
C ALA A 510 -3.45 -29.71 16.28
N TYR A 511 -2.38 -30.39 15.84
CA TYR A 511 -2.38 -31.11 14.56
C TYR A 511 -3.16 -32.43 14.68
N PRO A 512 -3.98 -32.80 13.68
CA PRO A 512 -4.72 -34.06 13.74
C PRO A 512 -3.80 -35.29 13.87
N ALA A 513 -2.61 -35.25 13.26
CA ALA A 513 -1.59 -36.31 13.39
C ALA A 513 -1.15 -36.56 14.84
N THR A 514 -1.26 -35.57 15.72
CA THR A 514 -0.77 -35.69 17.11
C THR A 514 -1.84 -36.16 18.09
N ALA A 515 -3.11 -36.21 17.66
CA ALA A 515 -4.23 -36.63 18.51
C ALA A 515 -4.07 -38.07 19.05
N VAL A 516 -3.41 -38.95 18.28
CA VAL A 516 -3.17 -40.36 18.65
C VAL A 516 -2.22 -40.54 19.85
N PHE A 517 -1.38 -39.54 20.16
CA PHE A 517 -0.38 -39.67 21.22
C PHE A 517 -0.91 -39.34 22.62
N ASN A 518 -2.14 -38.80 22.75
CA ASN A 518 -2.70 -38.29 24.00
C ASN A 518 -1.71 -37.44 24.84
N ALA A 519 -0.87 -36.67 24.15
CA ALA A 519 0.30 -35.98 24.70
C ALA A 519 0.24 -34.46 24.46
N HIS A 520 -0.97 -33.90 24.42
CA HIS A 520 -1.21 -32.50 24.08
C HIS A 520 -0.35 -31.51 24.90
N ASP A 521 -0.31 -31.68 26.23
CA ASP A 521 0.46 -30.77 27.10
C ASP A 521 1.97 -30.88 26.90
N LEU A 522 2.46 -32.09 26.61
CA LEU A 522 3.88 -32.32 26.31
C LEU A 522 4.27 -31.64 25.00
N LEU A 523 3.43 -31.77 23.95
CA LEU A 523 3.66 -31.16 22.65
C LEU A 523 3.53 -29.64 22.68
N LYS A 524 2.60 -29.11 23.48
CA LYS A 524 2.48 -27.67 23.72
C LYS A 524 3.74 -27.13 24.42
N LYS A 525 4.22 -27.83 25.45
CA LYS A 525 5.46 -27.47 26.15
C LYS A 525 6.66 -27.51 25.20
N LEU A 526 6.77 -28.54 24.37
CA LEU A 526 7.78 -28.65 23.31
C LEU A 526 7.75 -27.45 22.36
N THR A 527 6.57 -27.14 21.81
CA THR A 527 6.39 -26.07 20.81
C THR A 527 6.78 -24.70 21.38
N LEU A 528 6.31 -24.40 22.59
CA LEU A 528 6.64 -23.14 23.28
C LEU A 528 8.13 -23.07 23.64
N ASP A 529 8.73 -24.18 24.10
CA ASP A 529 10.16 -24.24 24.43
C ASP A 529 11.05 -24.05 23.19
N HIS A 530 10.70 -24.70 22.06
CA HIS A 530 11.34 -24.47 20.77
C HIS A 530 11.24 -23.00 20.35
N ASN A 531 10.03 -22.43 20.31
CA ASN A 531 9.79 -21.08 19.84
C ASN A 531 10.51 -20.02 20.71
N ASN A 532 10.54 -20.20 22.03
CA ASN A 532 11.28 -19.31 22.93
C ASN A 532 12.80 -19.39 22.72
N LYS A 533 13.35 -20.61 22.56
CA LYS A 533 14.77 -20.80 22.26
C LYS A 533 15.14 -20.19 20.91
N LEU A 534 14.32 -20.39 19.88
CA LEU A 534 14.51 -19.81 18.56
C LEU A 534 14.51 -18.28 18.61
N LEU A 535 13.55 -17.67 19.31
CA LEU A 535 13.49 -16.22 19.52
C LEU A 535 14.76 -15.66 20.18
N ASN A 536 15.25 -16.33 21.21
CA ASN A 536 16.48 -15.92 21.89
C ASN A 536 17.71 -16.06 20.97
N SER A 537 17.81 -17.16 20.22
CA SER A 537 18.90 -17.36 19.26
C SER A 537 18.90 -16.32 18.14
N VAL A 538 17.74 -15.96 17.58
CA VAL A 538 17.64 -14.91 16.56
C VAL A 538 17.99 -13.53 17.12
N ARG A 539 17.60 -13.21 18.36
CA ARG A 539 18.01 -11.96 19.02
C ARG A 539 19.53 -11.86 19.21
N LEU A 540 20.18 -12.97 19.54
CA LEU A 540 21.65 -13.03 19.62
C LEU A 540 22.30 -12.83 18.24
N LEU A 541 21.75 -13.43 17.19
CA LEU A 541 22.21 -13.20 15.82
C LEU A 541 22.04 -11.73 15.39
N GLN A 542 20.90 -11.11 15.71
CA GLN A 542 20.66 -9.68 15.46
C GLN A 542 21.71 -8.79 16.14
N ALA A 543 22.06 -9.10 17.40
CA ALA A 543 23.08 -8.36 18.14
C ALA A 543 24.48 -8.51 17.51
N ASN A 544 24.81 -9.70 16.98
CA ASN A 544 26.12 -10.01 16.41
C ASN A 544 26.28 -9.58 14.94
N HIS A 545 25.18 -9.32 14.22
CA HIS A 545 25.19 -9.03 12.78
C HIS A 545 24.39 -7.75 12.45
N SER A 546 24.90 -6.59 12.86
CA SER A 546 24.24 -5.28 12.68
C SER A 546 23.93 -4.86 11.23
N LYS A 547 24.52 -5.53 10.24
CA LYS A 547 24.32 -5.27 8.79
C LYS A 547 23.32 -6.22 8.12
N ILE A 548 22.71 -7.12 8.88
CA ILE A 548 21.74 -8.11 8.38
C ILE A 548 20.46 -7.92 9.18
N SER A 549 19.33 -7.89 8.47
CA SER A 549 18.02 -7.82 9.08
C SER A 549 17.48 -9.23 9.31
N PHE A 550 17.14 -9.53 10.56
CA PHE A 550 16.49 -10.79 10.93
C PHE A 550 15.14 -10.48 11.51
N GLU A 551 14.14 -11.30 11.20
CA GLU A 551 12.81 -11.18 11.76
C GLU A 551 12.20 -12.56 12.01
N ILE A 552 11.33 -12.65 13.02
CA ILE A 552 10.53 -13.85 13.28
C ILE A 552 9.07 -13.54 12.98
N PHE A 553 8.46 -14.32 12.10
CA PHE A 553 7.01 -14.33 11.92
C PHE A 553 6.38 -15.27 12.95
N ASP A 554 5.55 -14.72 13.83
CA ASP A 554 4.86 -15.46 14.88
C ASP A 554 3.60 -16.17 14.35
N LEU A 555 3.82 -17.30 13.71
CA LEU A 555 2.78 -18.19 13.22
C LEU A 555 2.03 -18.88 14.37
N TYR A 556 2.71 -19.19 15.49
CA TYR A 556 2.07 -19.79 16.66
C TYR A 556 0.86 -18.98 17.13
N SER A 557 1.06 -17.67 17.36
CA SER A 557 -0.02 -16.78 17.82
C SER A 557 -1.12 -16.62 16.78
N LEU A 558 -0.77 -16.54 15.48
CA LEU A 558 -1.76 -16.44 14.40
C LEU A 558 -2.69 -17.65 14.37
N ILE A 559 -2.14 -18.87 14.37
CA ILE A 559 -2.93 -20.10 14.32
C ILE A 559 -3.68 -20.32 15.63
N SER A 560 -3.08 -20.00 16.78
CA SER A 560 -3.78 -20.05 18.09
C SER A 560 -5.01 -19.14 18.10
N ASN A 561 -4.92 -17.94 17.51
CA ASN A 561 -6.05 -17.04 17.41
C ASN A 561 -7.17 -17.58 16.51
N ILE A 562 -6.81 -18.24 15.39
CA ILE A 562 -7.79 -18.90 14.52
C ILE A 562 -8.48 -20.05 15.26
N LEU A 563 -7.71 -20.85 16.01
CA LEU A 563 -8.24 -21.95 16.83
C LEU A 563 -9.20 -21.46 17.92
N MET A 564 -8.92 -20.32 18.56
CA MET A 564 -9.80 -19.74 19.59
C MET A 564 -11.05 -19.07 19.00
N ASN A 565 -11.01 -18.61 17.75
CA ASN A 565 -12.06 -17.79 17.13
C ASN A 565 -12.54 -18.35 15.78
N THR A 566 -12.69 -19.67 15.66
CA THR A 566 -12.93 -20.38 14.39
C THR A 566 -14.09 -19.79 13.56
N THR A 567 -15.20 -19.43 14.21
CA THR A 567 -16.37 -18.81 13.57
C THR A 567 -16.05 -17.46 12.90
N ALA A 568 -15.22 -16.62 13.53
CA ALA A 568 -14.81 -15.32 12.96
C ALA A 568 -13.96 -15.49 11.69
N TYR A 569 -13.29 -16.64 11.55
CA TYR A 569 -12.48 -16.99 10.39
C TYR A 569 -13.23 -17.86 9.36
N GLY A 570 -14.49 -18.21 9.62
CA GLY A 570 -15.27 -19.12 8.76
C GLY A 570 -14.74 -20.55 8.74
N ILE A 571 -14.07 -20.97 9.82
CA ILE A 571 -13.61 -22.34 10.04
C ILE A 571 -14.66 -23.07 10.88
N ASN A 572 -15.19 -24.17 10.34
CA ASN A 572 -16.22 -24.98 10.97
C ASN A 572 -15.65 -26.23 11.66
N SER A 573 -14.44 -26.66 11.26
CA SER A 573 -13.76 -27.81 11.86
C SER A 573 -12.27 -27.57 11.98
N THR A 574 -11.70 -27.96 13.12
CA THR A 574 -10.25 -27.96 13.38
C THR A 574 -9.62 -29.34 13.16
N ASP A 575 -10.40 -30.34 12.75
CA ASP A 575 -9.89 -31.66 12.30
C ASP A 575 -9.51 -31.60 10.81
N LYS A 576 -9.03 -32.71 10.26
CA LYS A 576 -8.68 -32.89 8.85
C LYS A 576 -9.92 -33.04 7.97
N CYS A 577 -9.89 -32.43 6.79
CA CYS A 577 -10.90 -32.60 5.73
C CYS A 577 -10.76 -33.93 4.97
N TRP A 578 -9.55 -34.46 4.89
CA TRP A 578 -9.22 -35.71 4.22
C TRP A 578 -8.30 -36.55 5.11
N ASP A 579 -8.56 -37.85 5.19
CA ASP A 579 -7.77 -38.77 5.98
C ASP A 579 -6.98 -39.73 5.10
N THR A 580 -5.76 -40.06 5.53
CA THR A 580 -4.81 -40.91 4.78
C THR A 580 -4.47 -42.25 5.44
N PRO A 581 -5.15 -42.80 6.47
CA PRO A 581 -4.61 -43.96 7.15
C PRO A 581 -4.91 -45.21 6.32
N HIS A 582 -3.84 -45.92 5.95
CA HIS A 582 -3.88 -47.34 5.58
C HIS A 582 -4.78 -47.73 4.39
N TYR A 583 -4.68 -47.04 3.24
CA TYR A 583 -5.31 -47.47 1.97
C TYR A 583 -6.84 -47.53 1.96
N THR A 584 -7.52 -47.11 3.04
CA THR A 584 -8.97 -46.88 3.02
C THR A 584 -9.26 -45.44 2.66
N VAL A 585 -9.81 -45.24 1.46
CA VAL A 585 -10.16 -43.92 0.94
C VAL A 585 -11.38 -43.37 1.70
N ILE A 586 -11.15 -42.47 2.66
CA ILE A 586 -12.22 -41.59 3.14
C ILE A 586 -12.47 -40.53 2.06
N PRO A 587 -13.72 -40.26 1.64
CA PRO A 587 -14.02 -39.22 0.67
C PRO A 587 -13.56 -37.85 1.18
N LEU A 588 -13.00 -37.03 0.29
CA LEU A 588 -12.71 -35.63 0.56
C LEU A 588 -13.97 -34.93 1.08
N CYS A 589 -13.85 -34.14 2.15
CA CYS A 589 -14.98 -33.36 2.65
C CYS A 589 -15.54 -32.41 1.59
N SER A 590 -16.84 -32.12 1.63
CA SER A 590 -17.52 -31.30 0.62
C SER A 590 -17.10 -29.82 0.61
N THR A 591 -16.58 -29.31 1.73
CA THR A 591 -16.18 -27.90 1.89
C THR A 591 -14.78 -27.78 2.52
N PRO A 592 -13.69 -28.13 1.80
CA PRO A 592 -12.35 -28.10 2.37
C PRO A 592 -11.93 -26.76 2.95
N ASP A 593 -12.39 -25.64 2.37
CA ASP A 593 -12.05 -24.30 2.85
C ASP A 593 -12.68 -23.92 4.20
N THR A 594 -13.63 -24.71 4.73
CA THR A 594 -14.16 -24.54 6.08
C THR A 594 -13.40 -25.35 7.13
N TYR A 595 -12.35 -26.08 6.74
CA TYR A 595 -11.50 -26.86 7.63
C TYR A 595 -10.17 -26.15 7.86
N LEU A 596 -9.59 -26.33 9.05
CA LEU A 596 -8.26 -25.83 9.35
C LEU A 596 -7.19 -26.65 8.60
N PHE A 597 -7.35 -27.97 8.56
CA PHE A 597 -6.39 -28.89 7.94
C PHE A 597 -6.99 -29.62 6.74
N ILE A 598 -6.21 -29.73 5.66
CA ILE A 598 -6.59 -30.58 4.52
C ILE A 598 -6.37 -32.05 4.86
N ASP A 599 -5.30 -32.38 5.58
CA ASP A 599 -4.95 -33.73 6.01
C ASP A 599 -4.44 -33.74 7.46
N GLN A 600 -3.70 -34.78 7.86
CA GLN A 600 -3.21 -34.89 9.23
C GLN A 600 -2.12 -33.87 9.62
N PHE A 601 -1.50 -33.19 8.64
CA PHE A 601 -0.31 -32.34 8.80
C PHE A 601 -0.43 -30.95 8.18
N HIS A 602 -1.25 -30.77 7.13
CA HIS A 602 -1.16 -29.59 6.29
C HIS A 602 -2.42 -28.73 6.35
N PHE A 603 -2.20 -27.42 6.24
CA PHE A 603 -3.26 -26.43 6.25
C PHE A 603 -4.03 -26.37 4.93
N THR A 604 -5.30 -25.97 5.00
CA THR A 604 -6.11 -25.69 3.81
C THR A 604 -5.66 -24.41 3.12
N THR A 605 -6.01 -24.23 1.85
CA THR A 605 -5.65 -23.01 1.08
C THR A 605 -6.27 -21.75 1.70
N ARG A 606 -7.38 -21.90 2.43
CA ARG A 606 -8.02 -20.85 3.22
C ARG A 606 -7.12 -20.40 4.37
N VAL A 607 -6.55 -21.33 5.12
CA VAL A 607 -5.62 -21.01 6.21
C VAL A 607 -4.32 -20.43 5.66
N HIS A 608 -3.80 -20.95 4.55
CA HIS A 608 -2.68 -20.33 3.84
C HIS A 608 -2.98 -18.91 3.35
N GLN A 609 -4.24 -18.55 3.06
CA GLN A 609 -4.63 -17.17 2.77
C GLN A 609 -4.48 -16.29 4.01
N PHE A 610 -4.93 -16.75 5.18
CA PHE A 610 -4.74 -16.00 6.43
C PHE A 610 -3.26 -15.80 6.78
N ILE A 611 -2.44 -16.84 6.58
CA ILE A 611 -0.98 -16.75 6.73
C ILE A 611 -0.42 -15.70 5.76
N ALA A 612 -0.81 -15.74 4.48
CA ALA A 612 -0.34 -14.78 3.49
C ALA A 612 -0.77 -13.33 3.79
N ASP A 613 -1.99 -13.13 4.26
CA ASP A 613 -2.51 -11.79 4.60
C ASP A 613 -1.80 -11.21 5.82
N ALA A 614 -1.59 -12.02 6.86
CA ALA A 614 -0.82 -11.64 8.04
C ALA A 614 0.67 -11.39 7.70
N MET A 615 1.26 -12.25 6.87
CA MET A 615 2.63 -12.11 6.38
C MET A 615 2.80 -10.86 5.54
N ARG A 616 1.86 -10.52 4.64
CA ARG A 616 1.90 -9.26 3.88
C ARG A 616 1.94 -8.05 4.82
N LYS A 617 1.06 -8.00 5.82
CA LYS A 617 1.05 -6.93 6.83
C LYS A 617 2.36 -6.87 7.63
N PHE A 618 2.93 -8.02 7.95
CA PHE A 618 4.21 -8.12 8.65
C PHE A 618 5.36 -7.58 7.78
N LEU A 619 5.48 -8.06 6.54
CA LEU A 619 6.51 -7.65 5.60
C LEU A 619 6.42 -6.16 5.27
N ILE A 620 5.22 -5.58 5.17
CA ILE A 620 4.96 -4.13 4.99
C ILE A 620 5.44 -3.28 6.20
N LYS A 621 5.69 -3.90 7.36
CA LYS A 621 6.18 -3.20 8.56
C LYS A 621 7.67 -3.44 8.83
N TRP A 622 8.29 -4.41 8.16
CA TRP A 622 9.71 -4.71 8.27
C TRP A 622 10.60 -3.57 7.75
N LYS A 623 11.19 -2.79 8.68
CA LYS A 623 11.99 -1.58 8.41
C LYS A 623 13.02 -1.75 7.29
N GLY A 624 13.12 -0.73 6.42
CA GLY A 624 14.30 -0.45 5.60
C GLY A 624 14.05 -0.42 4.10
N HIS A 625 13.08 -1.17 3.60
CA HIS A 625 12.75 -1.20 2.18
C HIS A 625 11.23 -1.20 2.06
N PHE A 626 10.64 -0.17 1.46
CA PHE A 626 9.22 -0.13 1.05
C PHE A 626 9.12 0.59 -0.28
N ARG A 627 8.25 0.11 -1.17
CA ARG A 627 7.77 0.88 -2.31
C ARG A 627 6.31 1.20 -2.07
N PHE A 628 5.97 2.48 -2.15
CA PHE A 628 4.58 2.85 -2.43
C PHE A 628 4.24 2.35 -3.84
N HIS A 629 3.03 1.85 -4.07
CA HIS A 629 2.56 1.45 -5.39
C HIS A 629 2.74 2.66 -6.29
N ARG A 630 3.78 2.60 -7.12
CA ARG A 630 4.24 3.74 -7.88
C ARG A 630 3.06 4.18 -8.76
N SER A 631 2.24 3.30 -9.37
CA SER A 631 1.09 3.64 -10.25
C SER A 631 0.19 4.86 -9.92
N ILE A 632 -0.07 5.22 -8.65
CA ILE A 632 -0.86 6.42 -8.29
C ILE A 632 -0.03 7.71 -8.44
N PHE A 633 1.30 7.62 -8.25
CA PHE A 633 2.27 8.73 -8.25
C PHE A 633 3.41 8.61 -9.30
N SER A 634 3.62 7.43 -9.89
CA SER A 634 4.40 7.08 -11.09
C SER A 634 3.49 7.14 -12.30
N VAL A 635 2.77 8.25 -12.29
CA VAL A 635 2.15 8.83 -13.44
C VAL A 635 3.30 9.09 -14.39
#